data_AF-A0A358T1E4-F1
#
_entry.id   AF-A0A358T1E4-F1
#
_cell.length_a   1.000
_cell.length_b   1.000
_cell.length_c   1.000
_cell.angle_alpha   90.00
_cell.angle_beta   90.00
_cell.angle_gamma   90.00
#
_symmetry.space_group_name_H-M   'P 1'
#
loop_
_entity.id
_entity.type
_entity.pdbx_description
1 polymer ?
#
loop_
_entity_poly.entity_id
_entity_poly.type
_entity_poly.pdbx_seq_one_letter_code
_entity_poly.pdbx_strand_id
1 'polypeptide(L)'
;MIVFNKTKNIQVVSSVLKADTFSARLFGLIPRKTLGPEEGLWLEPCAMIHTCFMNFPIDAVFLDAGLKVVRVVTALKPWRFSPWIRGAVSVLELAPGRALSGLAEGDFLEFR
;
A
#
# COMPACT_ATOMS: atom_id res chain seq x y z
N MET A 1 3.03 10.90 -6.91
CA MET A 1 3.70 11.36 -5.66
C MET A 1 4.79 10.38 -5.29
N ILE A 2 5.87 10.85 -4.67
CA ILE A 2 6.94 10.02 -4.12
C ILE A 2 6.55 9.63 -2.69
N VAL A 3 6.89 8.42 -2.26
CA VAL A 3 6.75 8.01 -0.85
C VAL A 3 8.11 7.91 -0.20
N PHE A 4 8.24 8.54 0.95
CA PHE A 4 9.47 8.58 1.74
C PHE A 4 9.19 8.04 3.14
N ASN A 5 10.07 7.20 3.66
CA ASN A 5 10.04 6.80 5.06
C ASN A 5 10.83 7.84 5.86
N LYS A 6 10.13 8.69 6.61
CA LYS A 6 10.72 9.77 7.41
C LYS A 6 11.59 9.23 8.54
N THR A 7 11.19 8.11 9.16
CA THR A 7 11.90 7.52 10.29
C THR A 7 13.31 7.08 9.89
N LYS A 8 13.45 6.49 8.70
CA LYS A 8 14.72 5.92 8.22
C LYS A 8 15.42 6.81 7.19
N ASN A 9 14.80 7.92 6.81
CA ASN A 9 15.29 8.84 5.79
C ASN A 9 15.60 8.17 4.44
N ILE A 10 14.70 7.29 3.98
CA ILE A 10 14.85 6.55 2.71
C ILE A 10 13.64 6.76 1.79
N GLN A 11 13.89 6.79 0.49
CA GLN A 11 12.82 6.75 -0.51
C GLN A 11 12.28 5.32 -0.61
N VAL A 12 10.95 5.19 -0.52
CA VAL A 12 10.25 3.90 -0.63
C VAL A 12 9.87 3.64 -2.08
N VAL A 13 9.27 4.60 -2.78
CA VAL A 13 8.87 4.46 -4.19
C VAL A 13 8.83 5.84 -4.84
N SER A 14 9.15 5.93 -6.13
CA SER A 14 9.22 7.20 -6.85
C SER A 14 7.88 7.63 -7.47
N SER A 15 6.94 6.71 -7.67
CA SER A 15 5.66 7.00 -8.32
C SER A 15 4.48 6.30 -7.65
N VAL A 16 3.66 7.07 -6.94
CA VAL A 16 2.42 6.60 -6.33
C VAL A 16 1.23 7.35 -6.91
N LEU A 17 0.21 6.59 -7.27
CA LEU A 17 -1.11 7.09 -7.61
C LEU A 17 -2.02 7.03 -6.38
N LYS A 18 -2.84 8.05 -6.17
CA LYS A 18 -3.86 8.05 -5.12
C LYS A 18 -5.20 7.59 -5.69
N ALA A 19 -5.84 6.66 -5.01
CA ALA A 19 -7.18 6.18 -5.27
C ALA A 19 -8.10 6.62 -4.12
N ASP A 20 -8.76 7.76 -4.29
CA ASP A 20 -9.64 8.39 -3.29
C ASP A 20 -11.13 8.39 -3.66
N THR A 21 -11.46 8.17 -4.93
CA THR A 21 -12.84 7.97 -5.37
C THR A 21 -13.30 6.53 -5.13
N PHE A 22 -14.61 6.32 -5.01
CA PHE A 22 -15.18 4.97 -4.83
C PHE A 22 -14.79 4.02 -5.97
N SER A 23 -14.87 4.47 -7.23
CA SER A 23 -14.49 3.67 -8.40
C SER A 23 -12.99 3.36 -8.42
N ALA A 24 -12.13 4.35 -8.12
CA ALA A 24 -10.69 4.12 -8.06
C ALA A 24 -10.31 3.10 -6.98
N ARG A 25 -10.97 3.15 -5.82
CA ARG A 25 -10.75 2.17 -4.74
C ARG A 25 -11.30 0.77 -5.07
N LEU A 26 -12.45 0.70 -5.74
CA LEU A 26 -13.06 -0.57 -6.13
C LEU A 26 -12.21 -1.32 -7.18
N PHE A 27 -11.69 -0.60 -8.17
CA PHE A 27 -10.85 -1.21 -9.20
C PHE A 27 -9.41 -1.40 -8.74
N GLY A 28 -8.85 -0.45 -7.99
CA GLY A 28 -7.48 -0.50 -7.49
C GLY A 28 -6.48 -1.00 -8.54
N LEU A 29 -5.82 -2.11 -8.24
CA LEU A 29 -4.86 -2.79 -9.13
C LEU A 29 -5.46 -3.87 -10.05
N ILE A 30 -6.77 -4.15 -10.00
CA ILE A 30 -7.45 -5.15 -10.86
C ILE A 30 -7.15 -4.96 -12.36
N PRO A 31 -7.21 -3.74 -12.94
CA PRO A 31 -6.93 -3.58 -14.37
C PRO A 31 -5.44 -3.71 -14.72
N ARG A 32 -4.55 -3.74 -13.72
CA ARG A 32 -3.11 -3.86 -13.93
C ARG A 32 -2.70 -5.32 -14.01
N LYS A 33 -1.69 -5.62 -14.82
CA LYS A 33 -1.07 -6.96 -14.91
C LYS A 33 0.15 -7.11 -14.00
N THR A 34 0.78 -5.98 -13.66
CA THR A 34 1.98 -5.87 -12.83
C THR A 34 1.99 -4.50 -12.14
N LEU A 35 2.82 -4.36 -11.11
CA LEU A 35 3.16 -3.10 -10.48
C LEU A 35 4.69 -2.98 -10.46
N GLY A 36 5.23 -1.87 -10.97
CA GLY A 36 6.68 -1.65 -11.02
C GLY A 36 7.30 -1.55 -9.61
N PRO A 37 8.61 -1.83 -9.46
CA PRO A 37 9.28 -1.81 -8.16
C PRO A 37 9.32 -0.43 -7.50
N GLU A 38 9.23 0.64 -8.31
CA GLU A 38 9.17 2.03 -7.87
C GLU A 38 7.75 2.61 -7.97
N GLU A 39 6.75 1.78 -8.28
CA GLU A 39 5.35 2.17 -8.36
C GLU A 39 4.59 1.76 -7.08
N GLY A 40 3.54 2.51 -6.76
CA GLY A 40 2.58 2.16 -5.72
C GLY A 40 1.19 2.72 -5.97
N LEU A 41 0.22 2.20 -5.23
CA LEU A 41 -1.15 2.72 -5.20
C LEU A 41 -1.54 3.02 -3.75
N TRP A 42 -1.99 4.24 -3.49
CA TRP A 42 -2.44 4.66 -2.18
C TRP A 42 -3.97 4.75 -2.13
N LEU A 43 -4.62 3.84 -1.42
CA LEU A 43 -6.06 3.79 -1.24
C LEU A 43 -6.47 4.51 0.04
N GLU A 44 -7.29 5.55 -0.09
CA GLU A 44 -7.79 6.32 1.05
C GLU A 44 -9.24 6.77 0.82
N PRO A 45 -10.20 6.49 1.71
CA PRO A 45 -10.07 5.73 2.94
C PRO A 45 -10.09 4.21 2.71
N CYS A 46 -9.27 3.47 3.44
CA CYS A 46 -9.22 2.00 3.39
C CYS A 46 -8.59 1.41 4.67
N ALA A 47 -9.22 0.37 5.24
CA ALA A 47 -8.71 -0.36 6.41
C ALA A 47 -8.60 -1.89 6.18
N MET A 48 -9.00 -2.34 4.99
CA MET A 48 -9.00 -3.74 4.56
C MET A 48 -9.02 -3.74 3.03
N ILE A 49 -8.18 -4.57 2.42
CA ILE A 49 -8.14 -4.73 0.97
C ILE A 49 -8.48 -6.17 0.57
N HIS A 50 -8.82 -6.34 -0.69
CA HIS A 50 -8.93 -7.65 -1.33
C HIS A 50 -8.04 -7.70 -2.56
N THR A 51 -7.58 -8.90 -2.88
CA THR A 51 -6.85 -9.20 -4.12
C THR A 51 -7.68 -10.08 -5.06
N CYS A 52 -9.00 -10.10 -4.88
CA CYS A 52 -9.93 -10.74 -5.82
C CYS A 52 -9.74 -10.15 -7.22
N PHE A 53 -9.80 -11.01 -8.25
CA PHE A 53 -9.60 -10.65 -9.67
C PHE A 53 -8.21 -10.11 -10.04
N MET A 54 -7.27 -10.04 -9.10
CA MET A 54 -5.86 -9.77 -9.42
C MET A 54 -5.16 -11.04 -9.91
N ASN A 55 -4.06 -10.86 -10.62
CA ASN A 55 -3.21 -11.94 -11.15
C ASN A 55 -1.77 -11.92 -10.60
N PHE A 56 -1.42 -10.98 -9.72
CA PHE A 56 -0.10 -10.90 -9.08
C PHE A 56 -0.23 -10.58 -7.58
N PRO A 57 0.76 -10.98 -6.75
CA PRO A 57 0.80 -10.64 -5.33
C PRO A 57 1.29 -9.20 -5.12
N ILE A 58 0.92 -8.60 -3.99
CA ILE A 58 1.34 -7.26 -3.59
C ILE A 58 1.78 -7.22 -2.13
N ASP A 59 2.55 -6.21 -1.77
CA ASP A 59 2.71 -5.82 -0.37
C ASP A 59 1.68 -4.75 -0.04
N ALA A 60 1.07 -4.82 1.15
CA ALA A 60 0.08 -3.88 1.63
C ALA A 60 0.52 -3.27 2.97
N VAL A 61 0.65 -1.95 2.99
CA VAL A 61 1.14 -1.17 4.13
C VAL A 61 -0.01 -0.31 4.63
N PHE A 62 -0.54 -0.64 5.80
CA PHE A 62 -1.67 0.05 6.41
C PHE A 62 -1.16 1.24 7.22
N LEU A 63 -1.82 2.39 7.04
CA LEU A 63 -1.43 3.66 7.63
C LEU A 63 -2.56 4.26 8.46
N ASP A 64 -2.22 4.86 9.60
CA ASP A 64 -3.16 5.69 10.36
C ASP A 64 -3.28 7.12 9.77
N ALA A 65 -4.10 7.96 10.41
CA ALA A 65 -4.34 9.34 9.97
C ALA A 65 -3.10 10.25 10.04
N GLY A 66 -2.05 9.84 10.79
CA GLY A 66 -0.77 10.52 10.87
C GLY A 66 0.29 9.95 9.91
N LEU A 67 -0.12 9.12 8.94
CA LEU A 67 0.77 8.40 8.03
C LEU A 67 1.78 7.48 8.73
N LYS A 68 1.43 7.00 9.93
CA LYS A 68 2.23 6.00 10.64
C LYS A 68 1.83 4.60 10.18
N VAL A 69 2.82 3.76 9.91
CA VAL A 69 2.62 2.35 9.56
C VAL A 69 2.07 1.61 10.78
N VAL A 70 0.84 1.13 10.67
CA VAL A 70 0.18 0.32 11.71
C VAL A 70 0.23 -1.17 11.42
N ARG A 71 0.40 -1.56 10.15
CA ARG A 71 0.59 -2.95 9.75
C ARG A 71 1.32 -3.04 8.41
N VAL A 72 2.18 -4.04 8.26
CA VAL A 72 2.71 -4.47 6.97
C VAL A 72 2.25 -5.90 6.69
N VAL A 73 1.66 -6.13 5.52
CA VAL A 73 1.32 -7.46 5.01
C VAL A 73 2.10 -7.67 3.71
N THR A 74 3.05 -8.59 3.72
CA THR A 74 3.89 -8.86 2.56
C THR A 74 3.35 -10.00 1.71
N ALA A 75 3.60 -9.95 0.40
CA ALA A 75 3.26 -10.99 -0.56
C ALA A 75 1.82 -11.50 -0.46
N LEU A 76 0.85 -10.58 -0.29
CA LEU A 76 -0.57 -10.89 -0.29
C LEU A 76 -0.97 -11.45 -1.67
N LYS A 77 -1.18 -12.76 -1.72
CA LYS A 77 -1.47 -13.49 -2.95
C LYS A 77 -2.81 -13.09 -3.56
N PRO A 78 -3.02 -13.27 -4.87
CA PRO A 78 -4.32 -13.18 -5.51
C PRO A 78 -5.41 -13.99 -4.80
N TRP A 79 -6.66 -13.54 -4.91
CA TRP A 79 -7.84 -14.19 -4.34
C TRP A 79 -7.78 -14.32 -2.81
N ARG A 80 -7.34 -13.26 -2.13
CA ARG A 80 -7.27 -13.17 -0.68
C ARG A 80 -7.87 -11.86 -0.18
N PHE A 81 -8.19 -11.83 1.09
CA PHE A 81 -8.55 -10.64 1.84
C PHE A 81 -7.46 -10.38 2.88
N SER A 82 -7.09 -9.13 3.07
CA SER A 82 -6.30 -8.76 4.24
C SER A 82 -7.18 -8.86 5.49
N PRO A 83 -6.59 -9.00 6.70
CA PRO A 83 -7.33 -8.69 7.92
C PRO A 83 -7.79 -7.23 7.90
N TRP A 84 -8.85 -6.94 8.66
CA TRP A 84 -9.25 -5.57 8.97
C TRP A 84 -8.32 -5.02 10.04
N ILE A 85 -7.63 -3.92 9.74
CA ILE A 85 -6.62 -3.34 10.61
C ILE A 85 -7.23 -2.17 11.39
N ARG A 86 -7.37 -2.34 12.71
CA ARG A 86 -7.89 -1.30 13.59
C ARG A 86 -6.97 -0.07 13.56
N GLY A 87 -7.56 1.11 13.32
CA GLY A 87 -6.83 2.38 13.28
C GLY A 87 -6.19 2.70 11.92
N ALA A 88 -6.20 1.76 10.97
CA ALA A 88 -5.84 2.07 9.60
C ALA A 88 -6.94 2.94 8.96
N VAL A 89 -6.51 4.02 8.31
CA VAL A 89 -7.39 4.89 7.52
C VAL A 89 -7.05 4.85 6.04
N SER A 90 -5.85 4.38 5.69
CA SER A 90 -5.44 4.18 4.30
C SER A 90 -4.48 3.00 4.14
N VAL A 91 -4.30 2.56 2.89
CA VAL A 91 -3.40 1.44 2.53
C VAL A 91 -2.53 1.85 1.34
N LEU A 92 -1.22 1.67 1.48
CA LEU A 92 -0.26 1.78 0.39
C LEU A 92 0.06 0.37 -0.14
N GLU A 93 -0.36 0.11 -1.37
CA GLU A 93 -0.06 -1.12 -2.11
C GLU A 93 1.23 -0.94 -2.92
N LEU A 94 2.14 -1.90 -2.80
CA LEU A 94 3.47 -1.89 -3.41
C LEU A 94 3.74 -3.19 -4.15
N ALA A 95 4.75 -3.16 -5.03
CA ALA A 95 5.28 -4.37 -5.64
C ALA A 95 5.70 -5.40 -4.56
N PRO A 96 5.54 -6.71 -4.82
CA PRO A 96 5.84 -7.75 -3.84
C PRO A 96 7.30 -7.69 -3.39
N GLY A 97 7.53 -7.73 -2.09
CA GLY A 97 8.86 -7.63 -1.48
C GLY A 97 9.36 -6.20 -1.30
N ARG A 98 8.68 -5.17 -1.84
CA ARG A 98 9.13 -3.78 -1.70
C ARG A 98 8.98 -3.26 -0.28
N ALA A 99 8.00 -3.71 0.48
CA ALA A 99 7.88 -3.28 1.88
C ALA A 99 9.06 -3.77 2.73
N LEU A 100 9.65 -4.92 2.38
CA LEU A 100 10.81 -5.48 3.10
C LEU A 100 12.07 -4.63 2.98
N SER A 101 12.17 -3.77 1.96
CA SER A 101 13.37 -2.95 1.73
C SER A 101 13.46 -1.72 2.64
N GLY A 102 12.57 -1.57 3.62
CA GLY A 102 12.68 -0.49 4.59
C GLY A 102 11.42 -0.06 5.32
N LEU A 103 10.31 -0.78 5.21
CA LEU A 103 9.08 -0.46 5.94
C LEU A 103 8.86 -1.43 7.10
N ALA A 104 8.54 -0.87 8.27
CA ALA A 104 8.16 -1.61 9.46
C ALA A 104 7.00 -0.90 10.19
N GLU A 105 6.27 -1.65 11.01
CA GLU A 105 5.29 -1.08 11.93
C GLU A 105 5.95 -0.03 12.82
N GLY A 106 5.30 1.12 12.98
CA GLY A 106 5.81 2.26 13.72
C GLY A 106 6.54 3.32 12.88
N ASP A 107 6.94 3.01 11.64
CA ASP A 107 7.57 3.99 10.75
C ASP A 107 6.58 5.09 10.34
N PHE A 108 7.08 6.30 10.10
CA PHE A 108 6.29 7.42 9.58
C PHE A 108 6.59 7.63 8.10
N LEU A 109 5.54 7.71 7.29
CA LEU A 109 5.66 7.97 5.87
C LEU A 109 5.34 9.43 5.53
N GLU A 110 5.85 9.86 4.39
CA GLU A 110 5.56 11.15 3.79
C GLU A 110 5.27 10.95 2.31
N PHE A 111 4.22 11.60 1.82
CA PHE A 111 3.85 11.63 0.41
C PHE A 111 4.19 13.01 -0.13
N ARG A 112 5.08 13.08 -1.13
CA ARG A 112 5.59 14.33 -1.72
C ARG A 112 5.30 14.42 -3.22
#